data_AF-A0A444ISC7-F1
#
_entry.id   AF-A0A444ISC7-F1
#
_cell.length_a   1.000
_cell.length_b   1.000
_cell.length_c   1.000
_cell.angle_alpha   90.00
_cell.angle_beta   90.00
_cell.angle_gamma   90.00
#
_symmetry.space_group_name_H-M   'P 1'
#
loop_
_entity.id
_entity.type
_entity.pdbx_description
1 polymer ?
#
loop_
_entity_poly.entity_id
_entity_poly.type
_entity_poly.pdbx_seq_one_letter_code
_entity_poly.pdbx_strand_id
1 'polypeptide(L)'
;KMDISATCHNIQRLLDLNTIHLHVDLILGLPFETETSFRDSFNRVFRLAPHYIQLGLLKVLPDTEISRRAEEFRLISCSEPPYEVLATRWLDHEQLSNLYELCECTESFYNNRFFRSLWKYLVRTGEEPFAFFSELLRLCREHNFFQLSRTHKLMIRILTELVHKRKDQDLLLDLLRYDWLRCGFRTLPEYLTETSQKELRNRLRDALPQNVEGLFTYQTRVEFLKQASFVELSQEVMQFLGLADQDNPEGGLVALLPEQTDGVMKYNRAVVPPSCL
;
A
#
# COMPACT_ATOMS: atom_id res chain seq x y z
N LYS A 1 3.59 -31.50 6.54
CA LYS A 1 3.50 -30.51 5.43
C LYS A 1 2.52 -29.44 5.84
N MET A 2 2.80 -28.16 5.56
CA MET A 2 1.87 -27.07 5.83
C MET A 2 0.66 -27.15 4.88
N ASP A 3 -0.54 -26.94 5.42
CA ASP A 3 -1.76 -26.77 4.63
C ASP A 3 -1.93 -25.27 4.32
N ILE A 4 -1.65 -24.89 3.07
CA ILE A 4 -1.70 -23.48 2.65
C ILE A 4 -3.11 -22.91 2.74
N SER A 5 -4.14 -23.69 2.40
CA SER A 5 -5.52 -23.22 2.40
C SER A 5 -6.01 -22.97 3.82
N ALA A 6 -5.71 -23.88 4.75
CA ALA A 6 -6.02 -23.68 6.16
C ALA A 6 -5.27 -22.47 6.76
N THR A 7 -3.98 -22.28 6.42
CA THR A 7 -3.20 -21.12 6.85
C THR A 7 -3.79 -19.81 6.35
N CYS A 8 -4.10 -19.71 5.05
CA CYS A 8 -4.74 -18.52 4.47
C CYS A 8 -6.08 -18.21 5.13
N HIS A 9 -6.90 -19.22 5.39
CA HIS A 9 -8.18 -19.06 6.07
C HIS A 9 -8.03 -18.52 7.50
N ASN A 10 -7.07 -19.04 8.26
CA ASN A 10 -6.80 -18.57 9.62
C ASN A 10 -6.26 -17.14 9.65
N ILE A 11 -5.36 -16.79 8.71
CA ILE A 11 -4.85 -15.43 8.55
C ILE A 11 -6.00 -14.46 8.28
N GLN A 12 -6.89 -14.79 7.33
CA GLN A 12 -8.03 -13.93 7.01
C GLN A 12 -8.93 -13.71 8.23
N ARG A 13 -9.25 -14.79 8.96
CA ARG A 13 -10.04 -14.69 10.20
C ARG A 13 -9.40 -13.77 11.24
N LEU A 14 -8.08 -13.80 11.39
CA LEU A 14 -7.36 -12.92 12.31
C LEU A 14 -7.35 -11.46 11.85
N LEU A 15 -7.24 -11.22 10.54
CA LEU A 15 -7.33 -9.88 9.96
C LEU A 15 -8.71 -9.27 10.18
N ASP A 16 -9.77 -10.05 9.99
CA ASP A 16 -11.16 -9.60 10.13
C ASP A 16 -11.50 -9.17 11.58
N LEU A 17 -10.78 -9.68 12.59
CA LEU A 17 -10.94 -9.22 13.97
C LEU A 17 -10.48 -7.78 14.18
N ASN A 18 -9.52 -7.28 13.37
CA ASN A 18 -8.98 -5.92 13.45
C ASN A 18 -8.56 -5.48 14.86
N THR A 19 -7.97 -6.41 15.63
CA THR A 19 -7.50 -6.17 17.01
C THR A 19 -5.99 -6.24 17.16
N ILE A 20 -5.29 -6.88 16.22
CA ILE A 20 -3.84 -7.06 16.24
C ILE A 20 -3.20 -6.67 14.91
N HIS A 21 -2.00 -6.09 14.98
CA HIS A 21 -1.18 -5.88 13.79
C HIS A 21 -0.57 -7.21 13.35
N LEU A 22 -0.85 -7.63 12.12
CA LEU A 22 -0.51 -8.97 11.63
C LEU A 22 0.58 -8.89 10.58
N HIS A 23 1.68 -9.59 10.84
CA HIS A 23 2.79 -9.78 9.93
C HIS A 23 2.67 -11.16 9.30
N VAL A 24 2.82 -11.24 7.99
CA VAL A 24 2.86 -12.50 7.26
C VAL A 24 4.24 -12.64 6.63
N ASP A 25 4.97 -13.66 7.03
CA ASP A 25 6.32 -13.94 6.55
C ASP A 25 6.28 -14.77 5.25
N LEU A 26 7.07 -14.36 4.28
CA LEU A 26 7.36 -15.13 3.07
C LEU A 26 8.89 -15.19 2.89
N ILE A 27 9.41 -16.42 2.85
CA ILE A 27 10.85 -16.68 2.75
C ILE A 27 11.19 -17.03 1.31
N LEU A 28 12.13 -16.29 0.72
CA LEU A 28 12.68 -16.50 -0.61
C LEU A 28 13.94 -17.37 -0.57
N GLY A 29 14.10 -18.25 -1.55
CA GLY A 29 15.27 -19.13 -1.72
C GLY A 29 15.12 -20.48 -1.01
N LEU A 30 13.90 -20.93 -0.75
CA LEU A 30 13.66 -22.25 -0.18
C LEU A 30 14.03 -23.39 -1.16
N PRO A 31 14.40 -24.59 -0.68
CA PRO A 31 14.58 -25.73 -1.56
C PRO A 31 13.33 -26.00 -2.40
N PHE A 32 13.52 -26.38 -3.66
CA PHE A 32 12.49 -26.59 -4.68
C PHE A 32 11.75 -25.33 -5.16
N GLU A 33 12.15 -24.14 -4.70
CA GLU A 33 11.54 -22.89 -5.13
C GLU A 33 12.13 -22.41 -6.46
N THR A 34 11.27 -22.22 -7.45
CA THR A 34 11.56 -21.51 -8.70
C THR A 34 10.96 -20.11 -8.65
N GLU A 35 11.33 -19.27 -9.62
CA GLU A 35 10.71 -17.94 -9.78
C GLU A 35 9.19 -18.04 -9.89
N THR A 36 8.68 -19.04 -10.63
CA THR A 36 7.24 -19.28 -10.79
C THR A 36 6.56 -19.63 -9.46
N SER A 37 7.15 -20.53 -8.66
CA SER A 37 6.55 -20.89 -7.37
C SER A 37 6.62 -19.76 -6.35
N PHE A 38 7.68 -18.95 -6.38
CA PHE A 38 7.78 -17.75 -5.56
C PHE A 38 6.71 -16.72 -5.96
N ARG A 39 6.57 -16.44 -7.26
CA ARG A 39 5.52 -15.56 -7.81
C ARG A 39 4.13 -15.97 -7.34
N ASP A 40 3.81 -17.26 -7.39
CA ASP A 40 2.52 -17.78 -6.91
C ASP A 40 2.32 -17.54 -5.40
N SER A 41 3.37 -17.73 -4.61
CA SER A 41 3.36 -17.53 -3.15
C SER A 41 3.22 -16.05 -2.80
N PHE A 42 4.00 -15.18 -3.45
CA PHE A 42 3.92 -13.73 -3.33
C PHE A 42 2.52 -13.22 -3.65
N ASN A 43 1.97 -13.61 -4.80
CA ASN A 43 0.63 -13.23 -5.23
C ASN A 43 -0.44 -13.69 -4.24
N ARG A 44 -0.28 -14.87 -3.64
CA ARG A 44 -1.19 -15.38 -2.62
C ARG A 44 -1.12 -14.57 -1.33
N VAL A 45 0.08 -14.31 -0.81
CA VAL A 45 0.29 -13.53 0.43
C VAL A 45 -0.22 -12.10 0.26
N PHE A 46 0.09 -11.44 -0.85
CA PHE A 46 -0.36 -10.07 -1.11
C PHE A 46 -1.88 -9.96 -1.13
N ARG A 47 -2.58 -10.93 -1.72
CA ARG A 47 -4.06 -10.96 -1.78
C ARG A 47 -4.73 -11.19 -0.42
N LEU A 48 -4.03 -11.73 0.57
CA LEU A 48 -4.54 -11.77 1.96
C LEU A 48 -4.63 -10.36 2.56
N ALA A 49 -3.96 -9.38 1.94
CA ALA A 49 -3.91 -7.99 2.39
C ALA A 49 -3.52 -7.82 3.88
N PRO A 50 -2.43 -8.46 4.36
CA PRO A 50 -2.02 -8.34 5.75
C PRO A 50 -1.56 -6.91 6.09
N HIS A 51 -1.45 -6.62 7.39
CA HIS A 51 -0.96 -5.30 7.81
C HIS A 51 0.50 -5.08 7.38
N TYR A 52 1.29 -6.15 7.40
CA TYR A 52 2.70 -6.18 7.03
C TYR A 52 3.03 -7.48 6.30
N ILE A 53 3.78 -7.40 5.21
CA ILE A 53 4.38 -8.54 4.52
C ILE A 53 5.87 -8.49 4.83
N GLN A 54 6.36 -9.48 5.56
CA GLN A 54 7.78 -9.64 5.80
C GLN A 54 8.35 -10.56 4.74
N LEU A 55 9.24 -10.03 3.93
CA LEU A 55 9.97 -10.74 2.91
C LEU A 55 11.41 -10.90 3.38
N GLY A 56 11.97 -12.08 3.20
CA GLY A 56 13.34 -12.34 3.66
C GLY A 56 13.97 -13.52 2.95
N LEU A 57 15.29 -13.53 2.90
CA LEU A 57 16.04 -14.66 2.35
C LEU A 57 16.07 -15.82 3.33
N LEU A 58 16.08 -17.04 2.80
CA LEU A 58 16.43 -18.23 3.57
C LEU A 58 17.81 -18.03 4.21
N LYS A 59 17.88 -18.29 5.51
CA LYS A 59 19.12 -18.31 6.28
C LYS A 59 19.56 -19.75 6.49
N VAL A 60 20.76 -20.10 6.04
CA VAL A 60 21.36 -21.43 6.20
C VAL A 60 22.04 -21.49 7.56
N LEU A 61 21.23 -21.60 8.61
CA LEU A 61 21.74 -21.58 9.98
C LEU A 61 22.50 -22.87 10.31
N PRO A 62 23.63 -22.78 11.06
CA PRO A 62 24.37 -23.96 11.50
C PRO A 62 23.52 -25.00 12.20
N ASP A 63 23.86 -26.27 12.02
CA ASP A 63 23.22 -27.44 12.64
C ASP A 63 21.72 -27.66 12.32
N THR A 64 21.17 -26.92 11.36
CA THR A 64 19.80 -27.12 10.87
C THR A 64 19.73 -28.19 9.79
N GLU A 65 18.52 -28.68 9.52
CA GLU A 65 18.31 -29.61 8.41
C GLU A 65 18.67 -29.01 7.05
N ILE A 66 18.43 -27.70 6.88
CA ILE A 66 18.80 -26.96 5.66
C ILE A 66 20.33 -26.97 5.49
N SER A 67 21.11 -26.70 6.54
CA SER A 67 22.58 -26.69 6.43
C SER A 67 23.15 -28.08 6.18
N ARG A 68 22.59 -29.13 6.79
CA ARG A 68 23.01 -30.53 6.55
C ARG A 68 22.79 -30.99 5.12
N ARG A 69 21.82 -30.40 4.42
CA ARG A 69 21.46 -30.71 3.03
C ARG A 69 21.94 -29.66 2.04
N ALA A 70 22.84 -28.76 2.45
CA ALA A 70 23.32 -27.67 1.61
C ALA A 70 23.94 -28.16 0.30
N GLU A 71 24.73 -29.24 0.33
CA GLU A 71 25.33 -29.84 -0.87
C GLU A 71 24.27 -30.42 -1.82
N GLU A 72 23.29 -31.16 -1.28
CA GLU A 72 22.18 -31.75 -2.04
C GLU A 72 21.38 -30.68 -2.80
N PHE A 73 21.12 -29.56 -2.12
CA PHE A 73 20.36 -28.43 -2.64
C PHE A 73 21.22 -27.38 -3.36
N ARG A 74 22.54 -27.62 -3.47
CA ARG A 74 23.53 -26.70 -4.05
C ARG A 74 23.38 -25.28 -3.51
N LEU A 75 23.18 -25.16 -2.20
CA LEU A 75 23.05 -23.87 -1.54
C LEU A 75 24.40 -23.16 -1.52
N ILE A 76 24.41 -21.94 -2.02
CA ILE A 76 25.50 -20.99 -1.80
C ILE A 76 24.93 -19.95 -0.82
N SER A 77 25.58 -19.74 0.31
CA SER A 77 25.15 -18.77 1.33
C SER A 77 26.31 -17.95 1.84
N CYS A 78 26.02 -16.81 2.45
CA CYS A 78 27.01 -16.00 3.15
C CYS A 78 27.74 -16.83 4.20
N SER A 79 29.07 -16.69 4.27
CA SER A 79 29.90 -17.38 5.27
C SER A 79 29.74 -16.78 6.68
N GLU A 80 29.34 -15.53 6.76
CA GLU A 80 29.11 -14.79 7.99
C GLU A 80 27.60 -14.63 8.26
N PRO A 81 27.20 -14.48 9.54
CA PRO A 81 25.83 -14.12 9.90
C PRO A 81 25.34 -12.89 9.11
N PRO A 82 24.09 -12.87 8.62
CA PRO A 82 22.99 -13.78 8.97
C PRO A 82 22.88 -15.06 8.10
N TYR A 83 23.92 -15.46 7.36
CA TYR A 83 23.96 -16.70 6.55
C TYR A 83 22.89 -16.79 5.45
N GLU A 84 22.55 -15.65 4.85
CA GLU A 84 21.56 -15.58 3.78
C GLU A 84 22.00 -16.35 2.54
N VAL A 85 21.04 -17.02 1.90
CA VAL A 85 21.27 -17.73 0.65
C VAL A 85 21.53 -16.74 -0.48
N LEU A 86 22.53 -17.05 -1.29
CA LEU A 86 22.96 -16.30 -2.47
C LEU A 86 22.54 -17.00 -3.77
N ALA A 87 22.43 -18.33 -3.75
CA ALA A 87 21.92 -19.15 -4.84
C ALA A 87 21.48 -20.53 -4.34
N THR A 88 20.63 -21.20 -5.12
CA THR A 88 20.20 -22.58 -4.88
C THR A 88 20.30 -23.40 -6.16
N ARG A 89 19.99 -24.69 -6.10
CA ARG A 89 19.84 -25.53 -7.30
C ARG A 89 18.78 -25.03 -8.29
N TRP A 90 17.79 -24.24 -7.86
CA TRP A 90 16.64 -23.82 -8.67
C TRP A 90 16.65 -22.33 -9.05
N LEU A 91 17.38 -21.52 -8.30
CA LEU A 91 17.52 -20.09 -8.51
C LEU A 91 19.00 -19.77 -8.50
N ASP A 92 19.52 -19.29 -9.63
CA ASP A 92 20.87 -18.75 -9.66
C ASP A 92 20.94 -17.41 -8.91
N HIS A 93 22.16 -16.87 -8.81
CA HIS A 93 22.39 -15.65 -8.05
C HIS A 93 21.68 -14.43 -8.64
N GLU A 94 21.61 -14.32 -9.96
CA GLU A 94 20.98 -13.18 -10.64
C GLU A 94 19.46 -13.22 -10.42
N GLN A 95 18.84 -14.39 -10.59
CA GLN A 95 17.41 -14.59 -10.33
C GLN A 95 17.07 -14.28 -8.88
N LEU A 96 17.84 -14.83 -7.93
CA LEU A 96 17.60 -14.63 -6.51
C LEU A 96 17.80 -13.16 -6.09
N SER A 97 18.83 -12.50 -6.61
CA SER A 97 19.07 -11.07 -6.40
C SER A 97 17.92 -10.21 -6.95
N ASN A 98 17.43 -10.50 -8.16
CA ASN A 98 16.32 -9.78 -8.74
C ASN A 98 15.03 -9.93 -7.91
N LEU A 99 14.74 -11.14 -7.43
CA LEU A 99 13.58 -11.39 -6.56
C LEU A 99 13.73 -10.74 -5.18
N TYR A 100 14.95 -10.68 -4.65
CA TYR A 100 15.24 -9.96 -3.41
C TYR A 100 15.00 -8.45 -3.56
N GLU A 101 15.42 -7.84 -4.66
CA GLU A 101 15.10 -6.42 -4.91
C GLU A 101 13.60 -6.18 -5.08
N LEU A 102 12.85 -7.11 -5.68
CA LEU A 102 11.39 -7.08 -5.73
C LEU A 102 10.79 -7.13 -4.32
N CYS A 103 11.37 -7.93 -3.43
CA CYS A 103 10.97 -7.97 -2.03
C CYS A 103 11.20 -6.63 -1.33
N GLU A 104 12.40 -6.06 -1.45
CA GLU A 104 12.75 -4.74 -0.88
C GLU A 104 11.86 -3.61 -1.41
N CYS A 105 11.56 -3.65 -2.72
CA CYS A 105 10.58 -2.75 -3.34
C CYS A 105 9.21 -2.94 -2.68
N THR A 106 8.72 -4.17 -2.61
CA THR A 106 7.41 -4.48 -2.02
C THR A 106 7.31 -3.99 -0.59
N GLU A 107 8.27 -4.30 0.27
CA GLU A 107 8.25 -3.85 1.67
C GLU A 107 8.21 -2.33 1.78
N SER A 108 9.02 -1.64 0.97
CA SER A 108 9.08 -0.17 0.99
C SER A 108 7.70 0.43 0.72
N PHE A 109 6.99 -0.07 -0.29
CA PHE A 109 5.71 0.48 -0.76
C PHE A 109 4.48 -0.09 -0.04
N TYR A 110 4.50 -1.35 0.39
CA TYR A 110 3.36 -2.02 1.01
C TYR A 110 3.28 -1.80 2.51
N ASN A 111 4.41 -1.97 3.22
CA ASN A 111 4.41 -2.01 4.69
C ASN A 111 4.21 -0.64 5.34
N ASN A 112 4.34 0.43 4.57
CA ASN A 112 3.94 1.76 5.03
C ASN A 112 2.41 1.87 5.13
N ARG A 113 1.95 2.92 5.81
CA ARG A 113 0.50 3.16 5.97
C ARG A 113 -0.14 3.95 4.83
N PHE A 114 0.63 4.48 3.88
CA PHE A 114 0.20 5.52 2.95
C PHE A 114 -0.75 4.98 1.88
N PHE A 115 -0.35 3.99 1.10
CA PHE A 115 -1.05 3.64 -0.14
C PHE A 115 -2.10 2.53 0.02
N ARG A 116 -2.83 2.50 1.14
CA ARG A 116 -3.70 1.36 1.47
C ARG A 116 -4.91 1.25 0.56
N SER A 117 -5.49 2.35 0.11
CA SER A 117 -6.63 2.29 -0.81
C SER A 117 -6.20 1.79 -2.20
N LEU A 118 -4.99 2.17 -2.66
CA LEU A 118 -4.37 1.61 -3.86
C LEU A 118 -4.23 0.08 -3.77
N TRP A 119 -3.65 -0.44 -2.70
CA TRP A 119 -3.45 -1.90 -2.55
C TRP A 119 -4.77 -2.66 -2.51
N LYS A 120 -5.78 -2.12 -1.81
CA LYS A 120 -7.14 -2.69 -1.81
C LYS A 120 -7.74 -2.73 -3.21
N TYR A 121 -7.52 -1.67 -4.01
CA TYR A 121 -8.05 -1.60 -5.36
C TYR A 121 -7.42 -2.67 -6.25
N LEU A 122 -6.09 -2.80 -6.24
CA LEU A 122 -5.38 -3.84 -7.00
C LEU A 122 -5.86 -5.26 -6.65
N VAL A 123 -6.07 -5.54 -5.35
CA VAL A 123 -6.61 -6.84 -4.92
C VAL A 123 -8.04 -7.05 -5.43
N ARG A 124 -8.90 -6.02 -5.36
CA ARG A 124 -10.31 -6.12 -5.78
C ARG A 124 -10.46 -6.29 -7.29
N THR A 125 -9.62 -5.64 -8.09
CA THR A 125 -9.65 -5.73 -9.56
C THR A 125 -8.97 -6.99 -10.09
N GLY A 126 -8.35 -7.79 -9.21
CA GLY A 126 -7.66 -9.00 -9.60
C GLY A 126 -6.34 -8.73 -10.32
N GLU A 127 -5.75 -7.53 -10.14
CA GLU A 127 -4.39 -7.24 -10.60
C GLU A 127 -3.45 -8.31 -10.04
N GLU A 128 -2.50 -8.75 -10.85
CA GLU A 128 -1.50 -9.68 -10.40
C GLU A 128 -0.34 -8.95 -9.67
N PRO A 129 -0.19 -9.12 -8.35
CA PRO A 129 0.73 -8.29 -7.57
C PRO A 129 2.19 -8.38 -8.03
N PHE A 130 2.69 -9.58 -8.32
CA PHE A 130 4.07 -9.78 -8.73
C PHE A 130 4.39 -9.02 -10.03
N ALA A 131 3.48 -9.01 -11.01
CA ALA A 131 3.66 -8.24 -12.24
C ALA A 131 3.66 -6.73 -11.97
N PHE A 132 2.73 -6.24 -11.13
CA PHE A 132 2.70 -4.84 -10.72
C PHE A 132 4.00 -4.40 -10.03
N PHE A 133 4.47 -5.16 -9.05
CA PHE A 133 5.72 -4.87 -8.33
C PHE A 133 6.97 -5.06 -9.19
N SER A 134 6.93 -5.95 -10.20
CA SER A 134 8.03 -6.08 -11.16
C SER A 134 8.20 -4.80 -11.98
N GLU A 135 7.09 -4.22 -12.45
CA GLU A 135 7.13 -2.96 -13.19
C GLU A 135 7.46 -1.77 -12.28
N LEU A 136 6.97 -1.77 -11.04
CA LEU A 136 7.36 -0.78 -10.04
C LEU A 136 8.87 -0.84 -9.74
N LEU A 137 9.43 -2.04 -9.61
CA LEU A 137 10.87 -2.26 -9.42
C LEU A 137 11.68 -1.70 -10.58
N ARG A 138 11.22 -1.88 -11.83
CA ARG A 138 11.84 -1.30 -13.02
C ARG A 138 11.96 0.23 -12.88
N LEU A 139 10.88 0.90 -12.49
CA LEU A 139 10.89 2.35 -12.25
C LEU A 139 11.77 2.73 -11.04
N CYS A 140 11.75 1.95 -9.97
CA CYS A 140 12.63 2.16 -8.82
C CYS A 140 14.11 2.16 -9.23
N ARG A 141 14.53 1.26 -10.11
CA ARG A 141 15.90 1.22 -10.65
C ARG A 141 16.20 2.48 -11.49
N GLU A 142 15.28 2.89 -12.35
CA GLU A 142 15.43 4.11 -13.18
C GLU A 142 15.58 5.39 -12.35
N HIS A 143 14.91 5.46 -11.20
CA HIS A 143 14.99 6.58 -10.27
C HIS A 143 16.08 6.44 -9.19
N ASN A 144 16.98 5.44 -9.28
CA ASN A 144 18.00 5.14 -8.27
C ASN A 144 17.42 5.01 -6.84
N PHE A 145 16.22 4.43 -6.73
CA PHE A 145 15.43 4.41 -5.50
C PHE A 145 16.18 3.79 -4.31
N PHE A 146 16.94 2.72 -4.55
CA PHE A 146 17.68 2.01 -3.50
C PHE A 146 18.92 2.76 -3.01
N GLN A 147 19.42 3.73 -3.77
CA GLN A 147 20.54 4.60 -3.39
C GLN A 147 20.08 5.87 -2.68
N LEU A 148 18.78 6.16 -2.69
CA LEU A 148 18.18 7.36 -2.12
C LEU A 148 17.45 7.05 -0.81
N SER A 149 17.17 8.12 -0.04
CA SER A 149 16.24 8.00 1.08
C SER A 149 14.83 7.66 0.55
N ARG A 150 14.23 6.61 1.10
CA ARG A 150 12.88 6.09 0.77
C ARG A 150 11.78 7.03 1.30
N THR A 151 11.79 8.28 0.84
CA THR A 151 10.82 9.30 1.27
C THR A 151 9.46 9.08 0.61
N HIS A 152 8.37 9.44 1.30
CA HIS A 152 7.02 9.33 0.74
C HIS A 152 6.86 10.14 -0.56
N LYS A 153 7.56 11.28 -0.70
CA LYS A 153 7.58 12.09 -1.92
C LYS A 153 8.22 11.36 -3.11
N LEU A 154 9.32 10.61 -2.88
CA LEU A 154 9.94 9.83 -3.94
C LEU A 154 9.03 8.67 -4.36
N MET A 155 8.49 7.95 -3.37
CA MET A 155 7.62 6.81 -3.61
C MET A 155 6.35 7.20 -4.37
N ILE A 156 5.68 8.26 -3.95
CA ILE A 156 4.44 8.70 -4.60
C ILE A 156 4.71 9.25 -6.00
N ARG A 157 5.88 9.86 -6.27
CA ARG A 157 6.31 10.22 -7.62
C ARG A 157 6.44 8.98 -8.52
N ILE A 158 7.12 7.94 -8.05
CA ILE A 158 7.31 6.69 -8.81
C ILE A 158 5.96 5.99 -9.05
N LEU A 159 5.08 5.89 -8.04
CA LEU A 159 3.74 5.34 -8.20
C LEU A 159 2.90 6.14 -9.19
N THR A 160 2.98 7.47 -9.13
CA THR A 160 2.27 8.35 -10.07
C THR A 160 2.72 8.06 -11.50
N GLU A 161 4.03 7.92 -11.75
CA GLU A 161 4.55 7.57 -13.08
C GLU A 161 4.07 6.20 -13.57
N LEU A 162 4.04 5.20 -12.67
CA LEU A 162 3.51 3.88 -12.98
C LEU A 162 2.03 3.93 -13.39
N VAL A 163 1.24 4.68 -12.62
CA VAL A 163 -0.21 4.80 -12.78
C VAL A 163 -0.59 5.51 -14.09
N HIS A 164 0.18 6.53 -14.50
CA HIS A 164 -0.09 7.28 -15.75
C HIS A 164 -0.04 6.42 -17.02
N LYS A 165 0.55 5.22 -16.95
CA LYS A 165 0.60 4.28 -18.08
C LYS A 165 -0.63 3.37 -18.16
N ARG A 166 -1.58 3.50 -17.23
CA ARG A 166 -2.74 2.61 -17.09
C ARG A 166 -4.02 3.25 -17.60
N LYS A 167 -5.00 2.40 -17.92
CA LYS A 167 -6.34 2.85 -18.37
C LYS A 167 -7.19 3.42 -17.23
N ASP A 168 -6.96 2.95 -16.01
CA ASP A 168 -7.64 3.35 -14.77
C ASP A 168 -6.87 4.44 -14.01
N GLN A 169 -6.05 5.23 -14.72
CA GLN A 169 -5.16 6.21 -14.10
C GLN A 169 -5.90 7.23 -13.22
N ASP A 170 -7.04 7.76 -13.68
CA ASP A 170 -7.74 8.84 -12.98
C ASP A 170 -8.24 8.37 -11.61
N LEU A 171 -8.83 7.18 -11.56
CA LEU A 171 -9.25 6.52 -10.32
C LEU A 171 -8.06 6.30 -9.38
N LEU A 172 -6.94 5.80 -9.90
CA LEU A 172 -5.77 5.49 -9.10
C LEU A 172 -5.10 6.77 -8.56
N LEU A 173 -5.09 7.86 -9.33
CA LEU A 173 -4.59 9.17 -8.88
C LEU A 173 -5.47 9.75 -7.77
N ASP A 174 -6.80 9.62 -7.89
CA ASP A 174 -7.74 9.98 -6.82
C ASP A 174 -7.49 9.19 -5.53
N LEU A 175 -7.28 7.87 -5.64
CA LEU A 175 -6.92 7.03 -4.51
C LEU A 175 -5.60 7.48 -3.85
N LEU A 176 -4.57 7.79 -4.64
CA LEU A 176 -3.29 8.30 -4.14
C LEU A 176 -3.45 9.66 -3.42
N ARG A 177 -4.27 10.57 -3.95
CA ARG A 177 -4.57 11.87 -3.32
C ARG A 177 -5.29 11.66 -1.99
N TYR A 178 -6.31 10.79 -1.98
CA TYR A 178 -7.04 10.41 -0.78
C TYR A 178 -6.11 9.84 0.28
N ASP A 179 -5.33 8.82 -0.07
CA ASP A 179 -4.40 8.12 0.82
C ASP A 179 -3.35 9.06 1.44
N TRP A 180 -2.79 9.96 0.62
CA TRP A 180 -1.82 10.96 1.06
C TRP A 180 -2.39 11.88 2.14
N LEU A 181 -3.55 12.49 1.87
CA LEU A 181 -4.19 13.40 2.80
C LEU A 181 -4.71 12.66 4.06
N ARG A 182 -5.18 11.42 3.88
CA ARG A 182 -5.70 10.56 4.96
C ARG A 182 -4.62 10.14 5.95
N CYS A 183 -3.37 10.16 5.53
CA CYS A 183 -2.22 9.93 6.40
C CYS A 183 -1.71 11.19 7.12
N GLY A 184 -2.42 12.32 7.01
CA GLY A 184 -2.14 13.55 7.74
C GLY A 184 -1.30 14.57 6.99
N PHE A 185 -0.90 14.30 5.74
CA PHE A 185 -0.28 15.34 4.93
C PHE A 185 -1.31 16.40 4.54
N ARG A 186 -0.97 17.67 4.75
CA ARG A 186 -1.87 18.78 4.45
C ARG A 186 -1.70 19.35 3.05
N THR A 187 -0.62 19.02 2.35
CA THR A 187 -0.33 19.54 1.02
C THR A 187 -0.05 18.38 0.09
N LEU A 188 -0.76 18.33 -1.03
CA LEU A 188 -0.50 17.37 -2.10
C LEU A 188 0.81 17.73 -2.82
N PRO A 189 1.59 16.75 -3.29
CA PRO A 189 2.70 17.00 -4.20
C PRO A 189 2.21 17.64 -5.51
N GLU A 190 3.06 18.44 -6.16
CA GLU A 190 2.70 19.19 -7.38
C GLU A 190 2.13 18.29 -8.49
N TYR A 191 2.70 17.10 -8.68
CA TYR A 191 2.27 16.12 -9.68
C TYR A 191 0.99 15.34 -9.30
N LEU A 192 0.39 15.62 -8.15
CA LEU A 192 -0.94 15.12 -7.73
C LEU A 192 -1.93 16.26 -7.46
N THR A 193 -1.53 17.51 -7.69
CA THR A 193 -2.33 18.68 -7.32
C THR A 193 -2.93 19.31 -8.56
N GLU A 194 -4.25 19.21 -8.71
CA GLU A 194 -4.99 20.06 -9.66
C GLU A 194 -5.49 21.35 -9.01
N THR A 195 -5.89 21.28 -7.73
CA THR A 195 -6.37 22.43 -6.95
C THR A 195 -5.71 22.45 -5.58
N SER A 196 -5.22 23.61 -5.17
CA SER A 196 -4.56 23.77 -3.87
C SER A 196 -5.56 23.69 -2.71
N GLN A 197 -5.13 23.21 -1.54
CA GLN A 197 -5.97 23.22 -0.34
C GLN A 197 -6.46 24.63 0.04
N LYS A 198 -5.64 25.66 -0.22
CA LYS A 198 -5.99 27.05 0.05
C LYS A 198 -7.18 27.48 -0.80
N GLU A 199 -7.14 27.18 -2.09
CA GLU A 199 -8.19 27.50 -3.03
C GLU A 199 -9.48 26.73 -2.72
N LEU A 200 -9.36 25.42 -2.44
CA LEU A 200 -10.50 24.59 -2.08
C LEU A 200 -11.16 25.10 -0.78
N ARG A 201 -10.38 25.43 0.25
CA ARG A 201 -10.92 26.04 1.49
C ARG A 201 -11.63 27.37 1.25
N ASN A 202 -11.12 28.20 0.34
CA ASN A 202 -11.77 29.47 0.01
C ASN A 202 -13.12 29.24 -0.66
N ARG A 203 -13.19 28.35 -1.68
CA ARG A 203 -14.45 27.95 -2.32
C ARG A 203 -15.45 27.42 -1.29
N LEU A 204 -15.01 26.53 -0.41
CA LEU A 204 -15.85 25.92 0.62
C LEU A 204 -16.32 26.90 1.70
N ARG A 205 -15.55 27.96 1.97
CA ARG A 205 -15.96 29.00 2.92
C ARG A 205 -17.22 29.73 2.44
N ASP A 206 -17.43 29.82 1.13
CA ASP A 206 -18.58 30.50 0.55
C ASP A 206 -19.71 29.50 0.22
N ALA A 207 -19.36 28.26 -0.16
CA ALA A 207 -20.33 27.23 -0.56
C ALA A 207 -20.94 26.44 0.61
N LEU A 208 -20.18 26.10 1.67
CA LEU A 208 -20.70 25.27 2.77
C LEU A 208 -21.73 26.06 3.62
N PRO A 209 -22.81 25.42 4.10
CA PRO A 209 -23.74 26.02 5.05
C PRO A 209 -23.07 26.58 6.31
N GLN A 210 -23.79 27.42 7.04
CA GLN A 210 -23.32 27.96 8.33
C GLN A 210 -23.28 26.89 9.43
N ASN A 211 -24.09 25.84 9.32
CA ASN A 211 -24.12 24.70 10.23
C ASN A 211 -24.32 23.42 9.42
N VAL A 212 -23.61 22.36 9.78
CA VAL A 212 -23.81 21.02 9.22
C VAL A 212 -23.87 20.05 10.40
N GLU A 213 -25.02 19.41 10.57
CA GLU A 213 -25.26 18.46 11.65
C GLU A 213 -24.19 17.36 11.66
N GLY A 214 -23.67 17.04 12.84
CA GLY A 214 -22.60 16.05 13.00
C GLY A 214 -21.20 16.47 12.55
N LEU A 215 -21.03 17.63 11.89
CA LEU A 215 -19.72 18.14 11.46
C LEU A 215 -19.29 19.43 12.16
N PHE A 216 -20.10 20.49 12.09
CA PHE A 216 -19.76 21.78 12.71
C PHE A 216 -20.99 22.69 12.93
N THR A 217 -20.85 23.61 13.87
CA THR A 217 -21.78 24.71 14.11
C THR A 217 -21.20 26.03 13.57
N TYR A 218 -22.00 27.09 13.57
CA TYR A 218 -21.56 28.43 13.21
C TYR A 218 -20.28 28.85 13.95
N GLN A 219 -20.18 28.49 15.24
CA GLN A 219 -19.04 28.83 16.08
C GLN A 219 -17.79 28.00 15.73
N THR A 220 -17.94 26.75 15.31
CA THR A 220 -16.82 25.84 15.05
C THR A 220 -16.46 25.71 13.56
N ARG A 221 -17.26 26.30 12.65
CA ARG A 221 -17.07 26.23 11.19
C ARG A 221 -15.68 26.68 10.72
N VAL A 222 -15.19 27.80 11.26
CA VAL A 222 -13.86 28.32 10.88
C VAL A 222 -12.76 27.35 11.30
N GLU A 223 -12.90 26.72 12.46
CA GLU A 223 -11.93 25.74 12.95
C GLU A 223 -11.95 24.46 12.11
N PHE A 224 -13.14 23.97 11.74
CA PHE A 224 -13.31 22.86 10.80
C PHE A 224 -12.55 23.11 9.48
N LEU A 225 -12.79 24.25 8.83
CA LEU A 225 -12.13 24.61 7.57
C LEU A 225 -10.61 24.73 7.70
N LYS A 226 -10.10 25.13 8.88
CA LYS A 226 -8.66 25.24 9.14
C LYS A 226 -8.01 23.89 9.37
N GLN A 227 -8.68 22.99 10.11
CA GLN A 227 -8.10 21.71 10.53
C GLN A 227 -8.22 20.62 9.47
N ALA A 228 -9.33 20.60 8.72
CA ALA A 228 -9.59 19.60 7.71
C ALA A 228 -8.72 19.77 6.46
N SER A 229 -8.35 18.65 5.84
CA SER A 229 -7.88 18.59 4.46
C SER A 229 -9.03 18.13 3.57
N PHE A 230 -9.06 18.58 2.33
CA PHE A 230 -10.19 18.36 1.43
C PHE A 230 -9.72 17.72 0.13
N VAL A 231 -10.52 16.83 -0.45
CA VAL A 231 -10.26 16.26 -1.77
C VAL A 231 -11.59 16.05 -2.48
N GLU A 232 -11.66 16.49 -3.73
CA GLU A 232 -12.77 16.15 -4.63
C GLU A 232 -12.43 14.81 -5.26
N LEU A 233 -13.35 13.84 -5.23
CA LEU A 233 -13.16 12.49 -5.76
C LEU A 233 -14.29 12.15 -6.72
N SER A 234 -13.96 11.37 -7.75
CA SER A 234 -14.96 10.80 -8.66
C SER A 234 -15.95 9.88 -7.93
N GLN A 235 -17.15 9.70 -8.52
CA GLN A 235 -18.18 8.82 -7.98
C GLN A 235 -17.67 7.38 -7.80
N GLU A 236 -16.93 6.88 -8.79
CA GLU A 236 -16.37 5.52 -8.78
C GLU A 236 -15.44 5.32 -7.56
N VAL A 237 -14.58 6.30 -7.28
CA VAL A 237 -13.69 6.28 -6.12
C VAL A 237 -14.47 6.34 -4.81
N MET A 238 -15.47 7.22 -4.71
CA MET A 238 -16.31 7.30 -3.51
C MET A 238 -17.05 5.99 -3.23
N GLN A 239 -17.60 5.35 -4.27
CA GLN A 239 -18.23 4.03 -4.16
C GLN A 239 -17.22 2.97 -3.71
N PHE A 240 -16.03 2.96 -4.30
CA PHE A 240 -14.97 2.04 -3.93
C PHE A 240 -14.54 2.18 -2.47
N LEU A 241 -14.42 3.43 -1.98
CA LEU A 241 -14.04 3.75 -0.60
C LEU A 241 -15.19 3.56 0.41
N GLY A 242 -16.41 3.27 -0.04
CA GLY A 242 -17.60 3.19 0.81
C GLY A 242 -18.05 4.55 1.37
N LEU A 243 -17.76 5.62 0.63
CA LEU A 243 -18.10 7.01 0.96
C LEU A 243 -19.24 7.58 0.08
N ALA A 244 -19.74 6.81 -0.90
CA ALA A 244 -20.80 7.30 -1.77
C ALA A 244 -22.11 7.54 -1.01
N ASP A 245 -22.74 8.67 -1.31
CA ASP A 245 -24.10 8.99 -0.90
C ASP A 245 -25.04 8.77 -2.09
N GLN A 246 -26.28 8.31 -1.83
CA GLN A 246 -27.29 8.12 -2.89
C GLN A 246 -27.65 9.45 -3.57
N ASP A 247 -27.46 10.57 -2.85
CA ASP A 247 -27.82 11.91 -3.29
C ASP A 247 -26.76 12.61 -4.17
N ASN A 248 -25.60 11.98 -4.42
CA ASN A 248 -24.54 12.62 -5.22
C ASN A 248 -23.99 11.72 -6.36
N PRO A 249 -24.59 11.80 -7.58
CA PRO A 249 -24.25 10.91 -8.68
C PRO A 249 -22.97 11.28 -9.44
N GLU A 250 -22.39 12.48 -9.27
CA GLU A 250 -21.22 12.93 -10.07
C GLU A 250 -19.87 12.81 -9.33
N GLY A 251 -19.86 12.36 -8.08
CA GLY A 251 -18.68 12.39 -7.21
C GLY A 251 -18.91 13.31 -6.04
N GLY A 252 -17.85 13.77 -5.37
CA GLY A 252 -18.05 14.62 -4.20
C GLY A 252 -16.81 14.99 -3.43
N LEU A 253 -17.04 15.92 -2.51
CA LEU A 253 -16.02 16.42 -1.59
C LEU A 253 -15.87 15.48 -0.39
N VAL A 254 -14.64 15.11 -0.09
CA VAL A 254 -14.29 14.41 1.16
C VAL A 254 -13.45 15.34 2.02
N ALA A 255 -13.86 15.51 3.28
CA ALA A 255 -13.10 16.19 4.31
C ALA A 255 -12.39 15.17 5.21
N LEU A 256 -11.09 15.35 5.40
CA LEU A 256 -10.23 14.50 6.23
C LEU A 256 -9.84 15.26 7.49
N LEU A 257 -10.39 14.79 8.62
CA LEU A 257 -10.23 15.38 9.94
C LEU A 257 -9.04 14.75 10.69
N PRO A 258 -8.29 15.51 11.51
CA PRO A 258 -7.11 15.00 12.21
C PRO A 258 -7.41 13.90 13.24
N GLU A 259 -8.68 13.77 13.64
CA GLU A 259 -9.18 12.68 14.48
C GLU A 259 -8.81 11.32 13.89
N GLN A 260 -8.24 10.45 14.71
CA GLN A 260 -7.81 9.13 14.25
C GLN A 260 -8.96 8.13 14.30
N THR A 261 -9.12 7.33 13.24
CA THR A 261 -10.05 6.20 13.22
C THR A 261 -9.65 5.12 14.22
N ASP A 262 -10.65 4.38 14.71
CA ASP A 262 -10.45 3.18 15.52
C ASP A 262 -9.82 2.05 14.70
N GLY A 263 -9.31 1.04 15.41
CA GLY A 263 -8.67 -0.14 14.83
C GLY A 263 -7.14 -0.10 14.86
N VAL A 264 -6.53 -1.12 14.25
CA VAL A 264 -5.08 -1.33 14.26
C VAL A 264 -4.33 -0.22 13.52
N MET A 265 -4.83 0.16 12.34
CA MET A 265 -4.24 1.19 11.51
C MET A 265 -5.00 2.51 11.67
N LYS A 266 -4.31 3.52 12.19
CA LYS A 266 -4.88 4.84 12.49
C LYS A 266 -4.70 5.82 11.34
N TYR A 267 -5.80 6.45 10.95
CA TYR A 267 -5.88 7.41 9.86
C TYR A 267 -6.76 8.60 10.24
N ASN A 268 -6.56 9.72 9.54
CA ASN A 268 -7.52 10.82 9.60
C ASN A 268 -8.92 10.34 9.21
N ARG A 269 -9.92 10.70 10.02
CA ARG A 269 -11.32 10.39 9.78
C ARG A 269 -11.79 11.07 8.50
N ALA A 270 -12.35 10.28 7.58
CA ALA A 270 -12.97 10.78 6.36
C ALA A 270 -14.47 11.02 6.57
N VAL A 271 -14.96 12.17 6.15
CA VAL A 271 -16.38 12.52 6.17
C VAL A 271 -16.75 13.18 4.85
N VAL A 272 -17.99 13.00 4.41
CA VAL A 272 -18.54 13.65 3.21
C VAL A 272 -19.43 14.79 3.67
N PRO A 273 -19.03 16.05 3.49
CA PRO A 273 -19.91 17.19 3.74
C PRO A 273 -21.10 17.16 2.76
N PRO A 274 -22.24 17.78 3.10
CA PRO A 274 -23.38 17.87 2.20
C PRO A 274 -22.95 18.48 0.87
N SER A 275 -23.57 18.02 -0.23
CA SER A 275 -23.28 18.50 -1.57
C SER A 275 -23.49 20.02 -1.65
N CYS A 276 -22.41 20.75 -1.87
CA CYS A 276 -22.41 22.21 -2.01
C CYS A 276 -21.77 22.66 -3.32
N LEU A 277 -21.35 21.71 -4.15
CA LEU A 277 -20.62 21.87 -5.40
C LEU A 277 -21.20 20.90 -6.42
#